data_AF-A0A6L7LWG2-F1
#
_entry.id   AF-A0A6L7LWG2-F1
#
_cell.length_a   1.000
_cell.length_b   1.000
_cell.length_c   1.000
_cell.angle_alpha   90.00
_cell.angle_beta   90.00
_cell.angle_gamma   90.00
#
_symmetry.space_group_name_H-M   'P 1'
#
loop_
_entity.id
_entity.type
_entity.pdbx_description
1 polymer ?
#
loop_
_entity_poly.entity_id
_entity_poly.type
_entity_poly.pdbx_seq_one_letter_code
_entity_poly.pdbx_strand_id
1 'polypeptide(L)'
;MQVGQANWPFQLYLDHLERIKDSYGAFISEYNGNRKAMVNLVDCSIVCLGMTLELPVLSMETLPKQPSPKKMRIPELCMKENVLHYDVNQFLRQEGITLWLLVVLIRV
;
A
#
# COMPACT_ATOMS: atom_id res chain seq x y z
N MET A 1 -6.23 16.20 2.65
CA MET A 1 -7.45 15.66 3.30
C MET A 1 -7.01 14.63 4.35
N GLN A 2 -7.71 14.43 5.47
CA GLN A 2 -7.25 13.54 6.55
C GLN A 2 -8.41 12.75 7.20
N VAL A 3 -8.10 11.55 7.71
CA VAL A 3 -9.05 10.68 8.41
C VAL A 3 -9.61 11.39 9.65
N GLY A 4 -10.93 11.34 9.85
CA GLY A 4 -11.60 11.91 11.02
C GLY A 4 -12.01 13.39 10.87
N GLN A 5 -11.68 14.03 9.75
CA GLN A 5 -12.24 15.34 9.41
C GLN A 5 -13.69 15.20 8.88
N ALA A 6 -14.53 16.22 9.09
CA ALA A 6 -15.93 16.19 8.68
C ALA A 6 -16.15 15.98 7.18
N ASN A 7 -15.14 16.32 6.36
CA ASN A 7 -15.11 16.13 4.91
C ASN A 7 -14.34 14.89 4.47
N TRP A 8 -14.05 13.95 5.38
CA TRP A 8 -13.43 12.67 5.04
C TRP A 8 -14.33 11.90 4.06
N PRO A 9 -13.85 11.54 2.85
CA PRO A 9 -14.66 10.93 1.81
C PRO A 9 -14.76 9.43 2.05
N PHE A 10 -15.39 9.05 3.16
CA PHE A 10 -15.50 7.66 3.60
C PHE A 10 -16.17 6.76 2.56
N GLN A 11 -17.19 7.27 1.87
CA GLN A 11 -17.87 6.50 0.84
C GLN A 11 -16.93 6.17 -0.33
N LEU A 12 -16.14 7.14 -0.80
CA LEU A 12 -15.14 6.93 -1.86
C LEU A 12 -14.12 5.84 -1.45
N TYR A 13 -13.69 5.86 -0.19
CA TYR A 13 -12.82 4.81 0.35
C TYR A 13 -13.46 3.42 0.29
N LEU A 14 -14.74 3.31 0.67
CA LEU A 14 -15.47 2.04 0.60
C LEU A 14 -15.64 1.57 -0.85
N ASP A 15 -15.96 2.49 -1.77
CA ASP A 15 -16.10 2.19 -3.19
C ASP A 15 -14.78 1.66 -3.79
N HIS A 16 -13.64 2.23 -3.38
CA HIS A 16 -12.33 1.71 -3.74
C HIS A 16 -12.08 0.31 -3.19
N LEU A 17 -12.43 0.07 -1.93
CA LEU A 17 -12.21 -1.20 -1.26
C LEU A 17 -13.04 -2.33 -1.89
N GLU A 18 -14.31 -2.08 -2.19
CA GLU A 18 -15.18 -3.03 -2.88
C GLU A 18 -14.65 -3.38 -4.27
N ARG A 19 -14.29 -2.36 -5.06
CA ARG A 19 -13.71 -2.57 -6.39
C ARG A 19 -12.40 -3.37 -6.35
N ILE A 20 -11.51 -3.10 -5.39
CA ILE A 20 -10.25 -3.85 -5.22
C ILE A 20 -10.52 -5.30 -4.85
N LYS A 21 -11.46 -5.56 -3.94
CA LYS A 21 -11.86 -6.93 -3.56
C LYS A 21 -12.37 -7.71 -4.76
N ASP A 22 -13.19 -7.09 -5.59
CA ASP A 22 -13.75 -7.72 -6.79
C ASP A 22 -12.67 -7.95 -7.86
N SER A 23 -11.82 -6.96 -8.10
CA SER A 23 -10.81 -7.00 -9.17
C SER A 23 -9.63 -7.91 -8.85
N TYR A 24 -9.23 -8.00 -7.58
CA TYR A 24 -8.01 -8.68 -7.15
C TYR A 24 -8.25 -9.80 -6.14
N GLY A 25 -9.50 -10.24 -5.96
CA GLY A 25 -9.83 -11.27 -4.97
C GLY A 25 -9.00 -12.56 -5.10
N ALA A 26 -8.58 -12.92 -6.32
CA ALA A 26 -7.69 -14.06 -6.59
C ALA A 26 -6.26 -13.89 -6.04
N PHE A 27 -5.86 -12.68 -5.67
CA PHE A 27 -4.56 -12.33 -5.12
C PHE A 27 -4.61 -11.92 -3.64
N ILE A 28 -5.81 -11.87 -3.03
CA ILE A 28 -6.02 -11.51 -1.63
C ILE A 28 -5.91 -12.77 -0.76
N SER A 29 -5.02 -12.72 0.24
CA SER A 29 -4.66 -13.86 1.06
C SER A 29 -5.87 -14.47 1.81
N GLU A 30 -6.77 -13.61 2.30
CA GLU A 30 -7.96 -13.95 3.07
C GLU A 30 -9.00 -14.71 2.24
N TYR A 31 -8.99 -14.51 0.92
CA TYR A 31 -9.88 -15.23 -0.01
C TYR A 31 -9.25 -16.50 -0.57
N ASN A 32 -7.97 -16.73 -0.30
CA ASN A 32 -7.20 -17.83 -0.86
C ASN A 32 -6.56 -18.72 0.21
N GLY A 33 -7.11 -18.75 1.43
CA GLY A 33 -6.67 -19.64 2.51
C GLY A 33 -5.33 -19.23 3.12
N ASN A 34 -5.09 -17.92 3.26
CA ASN A 34 -3.90 -17.33 3.89
C ASN A 34 -2.56 -17.82 3.30
N ARG A 35 -2.51 -18.12 2.00
CA ARG A 35 -1.23 -18.57 1.41
C ARG A 35 -0.24 -17.42 1.41
N LYS A 36 1.01 -17.76 1.69
CA LYS A 36 2.12 -16.82 1.79
C LYS A 36 2.35 -16.05 0.48
N ALA A 37 2.77 -14.80 0.59
CA ALA A 37 3.14 -13.91 -0.51
C ALA A 37 1.98 -13.48 -1.43
N MET A 38 0.78 -13.32 -0.86
CA MET A 38 -0.35 -12.58 -1.44
C MET A 38 -0.53 -11.27 -0.69
N VAL A 39 -1.15 -10.27 -1.32
CA VAL A 39 -1.59 -9.07 -0.59
C VAL A 39 -2.67 -9.49 0.40
N ASN A 40 -2.67 -8.90 1.58
CA ASN A 40 -3.75 -9.09 2.53
C ASN A 40 -4.80 -7.97 2.40
N LEU A 41 -5.93 -8.07 3.11
CA LEU A 41 -6.98 -7.05 3.10
C LEU A 41 -6.52 -5.73 3.73
N VAL A 42 -5.57 -5.78 4.66
CA VAL A 42 -4.97 -4.59 5.28
C VAL A 42 -4.08 -3.85 4.27
N ASP A 43 -3.32 -4.57 3.44
CA ASP A 43 -2.51 -3.99 2.37
C ASP A 43 -3.43 -3.29 1.36
N CYS A 44 -4.54 -3.95 0.99
CA CYS A 44 -5.56 -3.38 0.12
C CYS A 44 -6.19 -2.12 0.73
N SER A 45 -6.48 -2.12 2.03
CA SER A 45 -7.08 -0.96 2.71
C SER A 45 -6.13 0.23 2.78
N ILE A 46 -4.82 0.00 2.98
CA ILE A 46 -3.80 1.05 2.93
C ILE A 46 -3.70 1.66 1.53
N VAL A 47 -3.74 0.83 0.47
CA VAL A 47 -3.74 1.36 -0.91
C VAL A 47 -5.02 2.16 -1.19
N CYS A 48 -6.19 1.66 -0.78
CA CYS A 48 -7.45 2.40 -0.91
C CYS A 48 -7.40 3.74 -0.17
N LEU A 49 -6.75 3.78 1.00
CA LEU A 49 -6.55 5.02 1.74
C LEU A 49 -5.69 6.02 0.95
N GLY A 50 -4.60 5.55 0.34
CA GLY A 50 -3.75 6.35 -0.54
C GLY A 50 -4.52 6.89 -1.75
N MET A 51 -5.33 6.05 -2.40
CA MET A 51 -6.23 6.47 -3.50
C MET A 51 -7.19 7.57 -3.05
N THR A 52 -7.87 7.34 -1.93
CA THR A 52 -8.89 8.24 -1.37
C THR A 52 -8.31 9.61 -1.03
N LEU A 53 -7.07 9.62 -0.53
CA LEU A 53 -6.40 10.82 -0.08
C LEU A 53 -5.55 11.50 -1.13
N GLU A 54 -5.39 10.88 -2.30
CA GLU A 54 -4.43 11.27 -3.33
C GLU A 54 -3.00 11.39 -2.77
N LEU A 55 -2.64 10.45 -1.88
CA LEU A 55 -1.34 10.40 -1.22
C LEU A 55 -0.54 9.17 -1.64
N PRO A 56 0.79 9.27 -1.66
CA PRO A 56 1.64 8.13 -1.93
C PRO A 56 1.54 7.08 -0.81
N VAL A 57 1.75 5.82 -1.18
CA VAL A 57 1.82 4.70 -0.25
C VAL A 57 3.27 4.35 0.02
N LEU A 58 3.64 4.31 1.31
CA LEU A 58 4.94 3.86 1.78
C LEU A 58 4.86 2.42 2.26
N SER A 59 5.78 1.56 1.81
CA SER A 59 5.91 0.21 2.35
C SER A 59 7.37 -0.26 2.39
N MET A 60 7.66 -1.25 3.23
CA MET A 60 8.96 -1.95 3.24
C MET A 60 9.16 -2.89 2.02
N GLU A 61 8.11 -3.12 1.24
CA GLU A 61 8.16 -4.02 0.09
C GLU A 61 8.79 -3.37 -1.13
N THR A 62 9.50 -4.19 -1.91
CA THR A 62 10.04 -3.83 -3.22
C THR A 62 9.33 -4.61 -4.33
N LEU A 63 9.28 -3.99 -5.52
CA LEU A 63 8.80 -4.63 -6.72
C LEU A 63 9.55 -5.97 -6.95
N PRO A 64 8.83 -7.07 -7.20
CA PRO A 64 9.48 -8.32 -7.54
C PRO A 64 10.19 -8.20 -8.89
N LYS A 65 11.32 -8.89 -9.05
CA LYS A 65 12.07 -8.91 -10.33
C LYS A 65 11.24 -9.48 -11.49
N GLN A 66 10.28 -10.35 -11.19
CA GLN A 66 9.37 -10.95 -12.16
C GLN A 66 7.96 -10.97 -11.58
N PRO A 67 6.95 -10.56 -12.36
CA PRO A 67 5.56 -10.61 -11.93
C PRO A 67 5.13 -12.07 -11.75
N SER A 68 4.26 -12.32 -10.76
CA SER A 68 3.71 -13.64 -10.52
C SER A 68 2.24 -13.69 -10.95
N PRO A 69 1.81 -14.74 -11.66
CA PRO A 69 0.39 -14.90 -11.99
C PRO A 69 -0.48 -15.25 -10.77
N LYS A 70 0.13 -15.55 -9.61
CA LYS A 70 -0.56 -16.00 -8.39
C LYS A 70 -0.27 -15.14 -7.16
N LYS A 71 0.56 -14.11 -7.30
CA LYS A 71 1.04 -13.29 -6.20
C LYS A 71 1.01 -11.84 -6.60
N MET A 72 0.68 -11.00 -5.65
CA MET A 72 0.72 -9.57 -5.79
C MET A 72 1.30 -9.00 -4.51
N ARG A 73 2.12 -7.95 -4.64
CA ARG A 73 2.66 -7.16 -3.54
C ARG A 73 2.09 -5.75 -3.55
N ILE A 74 2.23 -5.00 -2.45
CA ILE A 74 1.79 -3.60 -2.35
C ILE A 74 2.27 -2.74 -3.55
N PRO A 75 3.56 -2.78 -3.96
CA PRO A 75 4.03 -1.95 -5.07
C PRO A 75 3.38 -2.30 -6.41
N GLU A 76 3.07 -3.58 -6.64
CA GLU A 76 2.37 -4.03 -7.85
C GLU A 76 0.90 -3.58 -7.86
N LEU A 77 0.24 -3.62 -6.69
CA LEU A 77 -1.12 -3.11 -6.53
C LEU A 77 -1.18 -1.60 -6.73
N CYS A 78 -0.26 -0.84 -6.11
CA CYS A 78 -0.14 0.60 -6.32
C CYS A 78 0.05 0.95 -7.79
N MET A 79 0.93 0.23 -8.50
CA MET A 79 1.16 0.44 -9.93
C MET A 79 -0.09 0.19 -10.78
N LYS A 80 -0.86 -0.87 -10.47
CA LYS A 80 -2.13 -1.17 -11.17
C LYS A 80 -3.20 -0.12 -10.94
N GLU A 81 -3.19 0.51 -9.77
CA GLU A 81 -4.16 1.52 -9.34
C GLU A 81 -3.70 2.97 -9.58
N ASN A 82 -2.56 3.15 -10.27
CA ASN A 82 -1.93 4.46 -10.49
C ASN A 82 -1.69 5.26 -9.20
N VAL A 83 -1.41 4.55 -8.11
CA VAL A 83 -1.02 5.13 -6.82
C VAL A 83 0.50 5.19 -6.76
N LEU A 84 1.03 6.36 -6.41
CA LEU A 84 2.47 6.52 -6.22
C LEU A 84 2.94 5.67 -5.03
N HIS A 85 3.97 4.86 -5.25
CA HIS A 85 4.57 4.01 -4.23
C HIS A 85 6.00 4.46 -3.95
N TYR A 86 6.35 4.52 -2.67
CA TYR A 86 7.74 4.65 -2.22
C TYR A 86 8.15 3.43 -1.41
N ASP A 87 9.30 2.87 -1.75
CA ASP A 87 10.06 2.10 -0.76
C ASP A 87 10.68 3.04 0.29
N VAL A 88 11.08 2.48 1.43
CA VAL A 88 11.64 3.29 2.52
C VAL A 88 12.89 4.06 2.11
N ASN A 89 13.77 3.50 1.29
CA ASN A 89 14.97 4.22 0.87
C ASN A 89 14.62 5.40 -0.05
N GLN A 90 13.63 5.23 -0.92
CA GLN A 90 13.13 6.31 -1.78
C GLN A 90 12.50 7.44 -0.95
N PHE A 91 11.64 7.09 0.01
CA PHE A 91 11.00 8.05 0.91
C PHE A 91 12.05 8.85 1.70
N LEU A 92 13.02 8.17 2.32
CA LEU A 92 14.05 8.84 3.11
C LEU A 92 14.92 9.78 2.28
N ARG A 93 15.26 9.41 1.05
CA ARG A 93 16.00 10.30 0.14
C ARG A 93 15.18 11.54 -0.22
N GLN A 94 13.87 11.38 -0.43
CA GLN A 94 12.98 12.48 -0.76
C GLN A 94 12.79 13.46 0.40
N GLU A 95 12.72 12.94 1.63
CA GLU A 95 12.65 13.75 2.85
C GLU A 95 14.02 14.33 3.28
N GLY A 96 15.10 14.04 2.54
CA GLY A 96 16.46 14.48 2.91
C GLY A 96 17.01 13.82 4.17
N ILE A 97 16.43 12.69 4.59
CA ILE A 97 16.80 11.96 5.79
C ILE A 97 17.86 10.89 5.45
N THR A 98 19.06 11.04 6.00
CA THR A 98 20.13 10.04 5.86
C THR A 98 19.86 8.86 6.79
N LEU A 99 19.97 7.61 6.30
CA LEU A 99 19.63 6.37 7.01
C LEU A 99 20.22 6.25 8.44
N TRP A 100 21.39 6.84 8.70
CA TRP A 100 22.03 6.87 10.03
C TRP A 100 21.23 7.63 11.10
N LEU A 101 20.45 8.66 10.72
CA LEU A 101 19.61 9.44 11.66
C LEU A 101 18.43 8.60 12.19
N LEU A 102 17.92 7.67 11.40
CA LEU A 102 16.81 6.79 11.80
C LEU A 102 17.22 5.68 12.76
N VAL A 103 18.45 5.16 12.64
CA VAL A 103 19.01 4.19 13.59
C VAL A 103 19.11 4.79 14.99
N VAL A 104 19.35 6.10 15.10
CA VAL A 104 19.36 6.83 16.37
C VAL A 104 17.93 6.96 16.92
N LEU A 105 16.95 7.36 16.11
CA LEU A 105 15.57 7.61 16.57
C LEU A 105 14.80 6.34 16.97
N ILE A 106 15.11 5.17 16.43
CA ILE A 106 14.47 3.89 16.79
C ILE A 106 15.08 3.27 18.07
N ARG A 107 16.24 3.77 18.52
CA ARG A 107 16.97 3.27 19.70
C ARG A 107 16.89 4.17 20.94
N VAL A 108 16.07 5.23 20.93
CA VAL A 108 15.78 6.07 22.11
C VAL A 108 14.46 5.66 22.73
#